data_AF-A0A7C4J2F2-F1
#
_entry.id   AF-A0A7C4J2F2-F1
#
_cell.length_a   1.000
_cell.length_b   1.000
_cell.length_c   1.000
_cell.angle_alpha   90.00
_cell.angle_beta   90.00
_cell.angle_gamma   90.00
#
_symmetry.space_group_name_H-M   'P 1'
#
loop_
_entity.id
_entity.type
_entity.pdbx_description
1 polymer ?
#
loop_
_entity_poly.entity_id
_entity_poly.type
_entity_poly.pdbx_seq_one_letter_code
_entity_poly.pdbx_strand_id
1 'polypeptide(L)'
;MKNLFVLIAILFSSMHLFSQCISVELSIFWKRESPPFSLTENDFCVPYLQITYRNNSDDALYFLKVSESVNNFPTFPRSGTLVNNNPTQYGNYSNTQFLVNLGASPHYLNGWEVIPDTLDINKEHEIHVINDDLADIYKSLSNNYSDSLTEVKTHYTVSDIIPELILDKFKDKFVFLRPGEIYIDTYNLVGFKLLKGCFTFYISPYLPTYVYTTPIWDKNQSKYIMTKSVLPKLVGEYKLYSGYFNSNKISITF
;
A
#
# COMPACT_ATOMS: atom_id res chain seq x y z
N MET A 1 -37.37 -9.72 -35.50
CA MET A 1 -36.90 -10.74 -34.51
C MET A 1 -35.42 -11.10 -34.67
N LYS A 2 -34.89 -11.41 -35.87
CA LYS A 2 -33.45 -11.70 -36.07
C LYS A 2 -32.50 -10.63 -35.52
N ASN A 3 -32.80 -9.35 -35.73
CA ASN A 3 -31.92 -8.26 -35.27
C ASN A 3 -31.92 -8.07 -33.74
N LEU A 4 -32.97 -8.50 -33.03
CA LEU A 4 -33.05 -8.45 -31.57
C LEU A 4 -32.14 -9.51 -30.93
N PHE A 5 -32.10 -10.71 -31.52
CA PHE A 5 -31.20 -11.78 -31.06
C PHE A 5 -29.72 -11.45 -31.28
N VAL A 6 -29.38 -10.76 -32.37
CA VAL A 6 -28.01 -10.28 -32.61
C VAL A 6 -27.63 -9.19 -31.60
N LEU A 7 -28.53 -8.26 -31.29
CA LEU A 7 -28.28 -7.22 -30.30
C LEU A 7 -28.12 -7.80 -28.89
N ILE A 8 -28.94 -8.78 -28.52
CA ILE A 8 -28.84 -9.52 -27.26
C ILE A 8 -27.54 -10.33 -27.19
N ALA A 9 -27.14 -11.00 -28.28
CA ALA A 9 -25.88 -11.73 -28.32
C ALA A 9 -24.66 -10.80 -28.19
N ILE A 10 -24.69 -9.61 -28.80
CA ILE A 10 -23.65 -8.58 -28.65
C ILE A 10 -23.65 -8.03 -27.22
N LEU A 11 -24.83 -7.82 -26.61
CA LEU A 11 -24.96 -7.39 -25.22
C LEU A 11 -24.44 -8.45 -24.24
N PHE A 12 -24.71 -9.74 -24.45
CA PHE A 12 -24.17 -10.80 -23.60
C PHE A 12 -22.68 -11.09 -23.86
N SER A 13 -22.20 -10.98 -25.12
CA SER A 13 -20.76 -11.06 -25.39
C SER A 13 -19.99 -9.85 -24.87
N SER A 14 -20.66 -8.71 -24.72
CA SER A 14 -20.13 -7.52 -24.04
C SER A 14 -20.48 -7.49 -22.54
N MET A 15 -21.32 -8.36 -21.98
CA MET A 15 -21.42 -8.50 -20.52
C MET A 15 -20.23 -9.29 -19.94
N HIS A 16 -19.44 -9.95 -20.80
CA HIS A 16 -18.05 -10.32 -20.46
C HIS A 16 -17.09 -9.11 -20.44
N LEU A 17 -17.57 -7.87 -20.58
CA LEU A 17 -16.81 -6.65 -20.27
C LEU A 17 -16.40 -6.67 -18.79
N PHE A 18 -15.20 -7.17 -18.57
CA PHE A 18 -14.31 -6.94 -17.43
C PHE A 18 -14.90 -7.29 -16.05
N SER A 19 -15.24 -8.56 -15.82
CA SER A 19 -15.00 -9.10 -14.47
C SER A 19 -13.49 -9.05 -14.25
N GLN A 20 -13.03 -8.07 -13.47
CA GLN A 20 -11.60 -7.94 -13.19
C GLN A 20 -11.16 -9.14 -12.37
N CYS A 21 -10.12 -9.84 -12.82
CA CYS A 21 -9.63 -11.06 -12.15
C CYS A 21 -9.29 -10.81 -10.67
N ILE A 22 -8.90 -9.57 -10.34
CA ILE A 22 -8.60 -9.13 -8.98
C ILE A 22 -9.49 -7.93 -8.63
N SER A 23 -10.00 -7.91 -7.40
CA SER A 23 -10.45 -6.68 -6.72
C SER A 23 -9.62 -6.43 -5.47
N VAL A 24 -9.36 -5.15 -5.20
CA VAL A 24 -8.66 -4.67 -4.01
C VAL A 24 -9.52 -3.58 -3.39
N GLU A 25 -10.13 -3.89 -2.25
CA GLU A 25 -11.14 -3.03 -1.62
C GLU A 25 -10.62 -2.46 -0.30
N LEU A 26 -10.82 -1.16 -0.13
CA LEU A 26 -10.52 -0.40 1.08
C LEU A 26 -11.76 -0.29 1.96
N SER A 27 -11.61 -0.56 3.25
CA SER A 27 -12.62 -0.25 4.26
C SER A 27 -11.97 0.21 5.56
N ILE A 28 -12.77 0.79 6.45
CA ILE A 28 -12.31 1.33 7.72
C ILE A 28 -13.15 0.72 8.84
N PHE A 29 -12.51 0.27 9.92
CA PHE A 29 -13.20 -0.26 11.10
C PHE A 29 -12.49 0.11 12.39
N TRP A 30 -13.26 0.44 13.43
CA TRP A 30 -12.75 0.89 14.74
C TRP A 30 -12.66 -0.26 15.72
N LYS A 31 -11.54 -0.30 16.45
CA LYS A 31 -11.30 -1.30 17.50
C LYS A 31 -10.94 -0.59 18.80
N ARG A 32 -11.55 -1.02 19.91
CA ARG A 32 -11.19 -0.53 21.25
C ARG A 32 -9.86 -1.12 21.65
N GLU A 33 -8.89 -0.27 21.95
CA GLU A 33 -7.56 -0.66 22.39
C GLU A 33 -7.04 0.36 23.40
N SER A 34 -6.03 0.00 24.18
CA SER A 34 -5.39 0.95 25.09
C SER A 34 -4.73 2.08 24.28
N PRO A 35 -4.87 3.34 24.71
CA PRO A 35 -4.28 4.47 23.99
C PRO A 35 -2.75 4.33 23.95
N PRO A 36 -2.12 4.53 22.79
CA PRO A 36 -0.69 4.73 22.76
C PRO A 36 -0.35 6.07 23.44
N PHE A 37 0.74 6.10 24.21
CA PHE A 37 1.29 7.31 24.85
C PHE A 37 0.56 7.91 26.07
N SER A 38 -0.14 7.09 26.88
CA SER A 38 -0.81 7.57 28.12
C SER A 38 -1.82 8.69 27.87
N LEU A 39 -2.54 8.65 26.74
CA LEU A 39 -3.64 9.58 26.48
C LEU A 39 -4.79 9.30 27.47
N THR A 40 -5.35 10.34 28.06
CA THR A 40 -6.37 10.28 29.12
C THR A 40 -7.79 10.08 28.60
N GLU A 41 -7.97 9.39 27.47
CA GLU A 41 -9.29 9.06 26.93
C GLU A 41 -9.77 7.71 27.48
N ASN A 42 -10.86 7.74 28.26
CA ASN A 42 -11.45 6.55 28.90
C ASN A 42 -12.04 5.52 27.91
N ASP A 43 -12.15 5.86 26.61
CA ASP A 43 -12.65 4.99 25.53
C ASP A 43 -11.89 5.26 24.21
N PHE A 44 -10.58 4.95 24.19
CA PHE A 44 -9.78 5.13 22.98
C PHE A 44 -10.10 4.05 21.92
N CYS A 45 -10.85 4.44 20.89
CA CYS A 45 -10.99 3.63 19.67
C CYS A 45 -9.85 3.93 18.71
N VAL A 46 -9.07 2.89 18.39
CA VAL A 46 -8.01 2.94 17.40
C VAL A 46 -8.61 2.72 16.01
N PRO A 47 -8.26 3.60 15.07
CA PRO A 47 -8.69 3.43 13.71
C PRO A 47 -7.86 2.43 12.91
N TYR A 48 -8.50 1.59 12.08
CA TYR A 48 -7.81 0.68 11.17
C TYR A 48 -8.30 0.82 9.73
N LEU A 49 -7.37 0.81 8.78
CA LEU A 49 -7.64 0.62 7.35
C LEU A 49 -7.53 -0.88 7.04
N GLN A 50 -8.53 -1.45 6.38
CA GLN A 50 -8.50 -2.80 5.87
C GLN A 50 -8.35 -2.80 4.35
N ILE A 51 -7.38 -3.54 3.82
CA ILE A 51 -7.21 -3.80 2.40
C ILE A 51 -7.61 -5.25 2.13
N THR A 52 -8.65 -5.45 1.32
CA THR A 52 -9.20 -6.77 1.00
C THR A 52 -8.88 -7.11 -0.44
N TYR A 53 -8.05 -8.12 -0.64
CA TYR A 53 -7.71 -8.67 -1.95
C TYR A 53 -8.60 -9.86 -2.25
N ARG A 54 -9.19 -9.93 -3.45
CA ARG A 54 -10.05 -11.04 -3.86
C ARG A 54 -9.68 -11.51 -5.25
N ASN A 55 -9.57 -12.83 -5.41
CA ASN A 55 -9.42 -13.47 -6.72
C ASN A 55 -10.80 -13.87 -7.26
N ASN A 56 -11.21 -13.19 -8.33
CA ASN A 56 -12.47 -13.42 -9.04
C ASN A 56 -12.30 -14.29 -10.30
N SER A 57 -11.11 -14.86 -10.50
CA SER A 57 -10.77 -15.71 -11.65
C SER A 57 -10.69 -17.19 -11.27
N ASP A 58 -10.61 -18.05 -12.29
CA ASP A 58 -10.43 -19.49 -12.15
C ASP A 58 -8.95 -19.93 -12.04
N ASP A 59 -8.02 -18.98 -12.17
CA ASP A 59 -6.58 -19.23 -12.04
C ASP A 59 -6.13 -19.00 -10.58
N ALA A 60 -5.15 -19.77 -10.08
CA ALA A 60 -4.40 -19.39 -8.89
C ALA A 60 -3.44 -18.25 -9.25
N LEU A 61 -3.55 -17.11 -8.57
CA LEU A 61 -2.84 -15.88 -8.90
C LEU A 61 -1.90 -15.44 -7.78
N TYR A 62 -0.78 -14.85 -8.17
CA TYR A 62 0.02 -14.05 -7.25
C TYR A 62 0.39 -12.71 -7.85
N PHE A 63 0.60 -11.72 -6.99
CA PHE A 63 0.98 -10.37 -7.40
C PHE A 63 1.64 -9.63 -6.24
N LEU A 64 2.33 -8.52 -6.56
CA LEU A 64 2.95 -7.67 -5.56
C LEU A 64 1.88 -7.03 -4.68
N LYS A 65 2.08 -7.08 -3.36
CA LYS A 65 1.18 -6.45 -2.40
C LYS A 65 1.18 -4.92 -2.59
N VAL A 66 0.02 -4.27 -2.50
CA VAL A 66 -0.07 -2.81 -2.73
C VAL A 66 0.45 -1.97 -1.57
N SER A 67 0.73 -2.61 -0.42
CA SER A 67 1.32 -1.93 0.73
C SER A 67 2.12 -2.89 1.61
N GLU A 68 3.26 -2.44 2.09
CA GLU A 68 4.00 -3.14 3.14
C GLU A 68 3.67 -2.62 4.53
N SER A 69 3.75 -3.50 5.53
CA SER A 69 3.62 -3.12 6.95
C SER A 69 4.74 -3.70 7.80
N VAL A 70 5.00 -3.06 8.93
CA VAL A 70 5.76 -3.61 10.05
C VAL A 70 4.86 -3.55 11.27
N ASN A 71 4.51 -4.69 11.85
CA ASN A 71 3.60 -4.78 12.99
C ASN A 71 2.25 -4.06 12.75
N ASN A 72 1.67 -4.21 11.55
CA ASN A 72 0.45 -3.52 11.11
C ASN A 72 0.57 -1.98 10.99
N PHE A 73 1.78 -1.42 11.06
CA PHE A 73 2.01 0.01 10.84
C PHE A 73 2.42 0.28 9.39
N PRO A 74 1.83 1.30 8.74
CA PRO A 74 2.26 1.74 7.42
C PRO A 74 3.65 2.41 7.48
N THR A 75 4.38 2.33 6.37
CA THR A 75 5.69 2.97 6.21
C THR A 75 5.55 4.22 5.33
N PHE A 76 6.19 5.33 5.71
CA PHE A 76 6.14 6.60 4.99
C PHE A 76 7.53 7.03 4.52
N PRO A 77 7.62 7.73 3.38
CA PRO A 77 8.85 8.36 2.94
C PRO A 77 9.22 9.49 3.90
N ARG A 78 10.53 9.70 4.11
CA ARG A 78 11.03 10.83 4.90
C ARG A 78 11.65 11.88 3.99
N SER A 79 11.40 13.15 4.28
CA SER A 79 11.98 14.29 3.55
C SER A 79 13.48 14.48 3.82
N GLY A 80 14.04 13.75 4.79
CA GLY A 80 15.47 13.76 5.15
C GLY A 80 15.77 14.60 6.40
N THR A 81 14.81 15.36 6.92
CA THR A 81 14.93 16.05 8.22
C THR A 81 14.80 15.04 9.36
N LEU A 82 15.95 14.60 9.91
CA LEU A 82 16.01 13.86 11.17
C LEU A 82 15.80 14.86 12.32
N VAL A 83 14.57 15.26 12.58
CA VAL A 83 14.27 16.03 13.78
C VAL A 83 14.10 15.02 14.92
N ASN A 84 14.87 15.18 16.00
CA ASN A 84 14.62 14.46 17.26
C ASN A 84 13.30 14.97 17.85
N ASN A 85 12.18 14.54 17.27
CA ASN A 85 10.86 14.97 17.73
C ASN A 85 10.44 14.08 18.89
N ASN A 86 10.03 14.73 19.97
CA ASN A 86 9.25 14.08 21.02
C ASN A 86 7.98 13.51 20.34
N PRO A 87 7.63 12.22 20.50
CA PRO A 87 6.47 11.60 19.85
C PRO A 87 5.12 12.27 20.17
N THR A 88 5.10 13.25 21.07
CA THR A 88 3.93 14.07 21.43
C THR A 88 3.93 15.48 20.84
N GLN A 89 4.94 15.88 20.06
CA GLN A 89 5.04 17.18 19.41
C GLN A 89 4.97 17.02 17.89
N TYR A 90 3.76 16.77 17.41
CA TYR A 90 3.45 16.64 15.98
C TYR A 90 2.54 17.76 15.50
N GLY A 91 2.48 17.97 14.18
CA GLY A 91 1.59 18.95 13.57
C GLY A 91 0.12 18.66 13.82
N ASN A 92 -0.72 19.69 13.73
CA ASN A 92 -2.18 19.56 13.75
C ASN A 92 -2.73 19.97 12.39
N TYR A 93 -3.38 19.03 11.70
CA TYR A 93 -3.85 19.20 10.34
C TYR A 93 -5.38 19.14 10.21
N SER A 94 -6.12 19.45 11.28
CA SER A 94 -7.60 19.35 11.36
C SER A 94 -8.35 20.02 10.19
N ASN A 95 -7.78 21.05 9.57
CA ASN A 95 -8.40 21.82 8.50
C ASN A 95 -7.80 21.55 7.11
N THR A 96 -7.02 20.47 6.96
CA THR A 96 -6.32 20.15 5.73
C THR A 96 -6.86 18.86 5.11
N GLN A 97 -6.92 18.85 3.79
CA GLN A 97 -7.34 17.72 2.96
C GLN A 97 -6.09 17.08 2.36
N PHE A 98 -6.00 15.76 2.48
CA PHE A 98 -4.91 14.97 1.94
C PHE A 98 -5.41 13.78 1.15
N LEU A 99 -4.67 13.46 0.11
CA LEU A 99 -4.69 12.16 -0.55
C LEU A 99 -3.62 11.28 0.09
N VAL A 100 -3.98 10.07 0.48
CA VAL A 100 -3.04 9.04 0.91
C VAL A 100 -2.90 8.04 -0.22
N ASN A 101 -1.76 8.06 -0.90
CA ASN A 101 -1.44 7.17 -1.99
C ASN A 101 -0.74 5.90 -1.45
N LEU A 102 -1.42 4.77 -1.56
CA LEU A 102 -0.90 3.47 -1.15
C LEU A 102 -0.09 2.85 -2.30
N GLY A 103 1.14 2.44 -2.01
CA GLY A 103 2.05 1.90 -3.02
C GLY A 103 2.72 2.98 -3.87
N ALA A 104 2.76 4.22 -3.36
CA ALA A 104 3.24 5.41 -4.07
C ALA A 104 4.74 5.36 -4.38
N SER A 105 5.54 4.83 -3.45
CA SER A 105 6.98 5.05 -3.51
C SER A 105 7.73 3.88 -4.15
N PRO A 106 8.47 4.11 -5.24
CA PRO A 106 9.42 3.13 -5.75
C PRO A 106 10.63 2.95 -4.81
N HIS A 107 10.83 3.86 -3.86
CA HIS A 107 11.98 3.91 -2.94
C HIS A 107 11.75 3.16 -1.62
N TYR A 108 10.49 2.91 -1.28
CA TYR A 108 10.08 2.18 -0.09
C TYR A 108 9.13 1.10 -0.57
N LEU A 109 9.52 -0.18 -0.50
CA LEU A 109 8.70 -1.35 -0.90
C LEU A 109 7.20 -1.11 -0.63
N ASN A 110 6.46 -0.60 -1.61
CA ASN A 110 5.04 -0.22 -1.48
C ASN A 110 4.69 0.58 -0.20
N GLY A 111 5.45 1.62 0.11
CA GLY A 111 5.14 2.58 1.17
C GLY A 111 3.92 3.45 0.86
N TRP A 112 3.44 4.18 1.86
CA TRP A 112 2.36 5.16 1.72
C TRP A 112 2.94 6.55 1.61
N GLU A 113 2.30 7.41 0.85
CA GLU A 113 2.64 8.82 0.78
C GLU A 113 1.39 9.67 0.99
N VAL A 114 1.48 10.64 1.89
CA VAL A 114 0.43 11.61 2.17
C VAL A 114 0.74 12.89 1.43
N ILE A 115 -0.15 13.24 0.50
CA ILE A 115 0.03 14.33 -0.45
C ILE A 115 -1.11 15.33 -0.23
N PRO A 116 -0.83 16.63 -0.09
CA PRO A 116 -1.87 17.66 -0.13
C PRO A 116 -2.75 17.51 -1.38
N ASP A 117 -4.06 17.66 -1.24
CA ASP A 117 -5.02 17.52 -2.34
C ASP A 117 -4.84 18.54 -3.48
N THR A 118 -4.04 19.58 -3.24
CA THR A 118 -3.64 20.61 -4.21
C THR A 118 -2.53 20.16 -5.16
N LEU A 119 -1.82 19.07 -4.88
CA LEU A 119 -0.71 18.58 -5.70
C LEU A 119 -1.15 17.46 -6.66
N ASP A 120 -0.51 17.43 -7.84
CA ASP A 120 -0.70 16.37 -8.82
C ASP A 120 0.20 15.17 -8.49
N ILE A 121 -0.42 14.05 -8.12
CA ILE A 121 0.23 12.79 -7.78
C ILE A 121 1.17 12.24 -8.87
N ASN A 122 0.96 12.63 -10.13
CA ASN A 122 1.76 12.15 -11.25
C ASN A 122 3.01 13.01 -11.51
N LYS A 123 3.21 14.07 -10.74
CA LYS A 123 4.36 14.97 -10.86
C LYS A 123 5.30 14.80 -9.68
N GLU A 124 6.58 14.99 -9.95
CA GLU A 124 7.60 15.06 -8.90
C GLU A 124 7.29 16.23 -7.97
N HIS A 125 7.31 15.98 -6.67
CA HIS A 125 7.04 16.95 -5.62
C HIS A 125 7.89 16.64 -4.39
N GLU A 126 8.10 17.64 -3.56
CA GLU A 126 8.77 17.45 -2.28
C GLU A 126 7.87 16.67 -1.32
N ILE A 127 8.48 15.81 -0.51
CA ILE A 127 7.78 15.04 0.53
C ILE A 127 7.22 16.02 1.56
N HIS A 128 5.90 16.04 1.71
CA HIS A 128 5.24 16.94 2.66
C HIS A 128 5.57 16.54 4.11
N VAL A 129 5.78 17.51 4.99
CA VAL A 129 6.21 17.34 6.40
C VAL A 129 5.33 16.37 7.21
N ILE A 130 4.05 16.23 6.85
CA ILE A 130 3.14 15.27 7.49
C ILE A 130 3.63 13.82 7.39
N ASN A 131 4.38 13.47 6.34
CA ASN A 131 4.95 12.13 6.19
C ASN A 131 6.05 11.87 7.22
N ASP A 132 6.85 12.89 7.57
CA ASP A 132 7.86 12.78 8.62
C ASP A 132 7.19 12.60 9.99
N ASP A 133 6.15 13.39 10.28
CA ASP A 133 5.35 13.27 11.51
C ASP A 133 4.75 11.85 11.65
N LEU A 134 4.14 11.31 10.59
CA LEU A 134 3.61 9.95 10.58
C LEU A 134 4.74 8.91 10.75
N ALA A 135 5.85 9.07 10.04
CA ALA A 135 6.99 8.16 10.14
C ALA A 135 7.58 8.14 11.56
N ASP A 136 7.60 9.26 12.27
CA ASP A 136 8.09 9.36 13.65
C ASP A 136 7.11 8.78 14.66
N ILE A 137 5.81 9.05 14.51
CA ILE A 137 4.77 8.45 15.36
C ILE A 137 4.85 6.92 15.26
N TYR A 138 4.81 6.37 14.04
CA TYR A 138 4.79 4.93 13.85
C TYR A 138 6.12 4.26 14.25
N LYS A 139 7.26 4.92 14.06
CA LYS A 139 8.55 4.43 14.57
C LYS A 139 8.59 4.39 16.09
N SER A 140 8.02 5.40 16.77
CA SER A 140 7.94 5.39 18.23
C SER A 140 7.03 4.27 18.73
N LEU A 141 5.90 4.04 18.06
CA LEU A 141 5.01 2.92 18.36
C LEU A 141 5.69 1.58 18.15
N SER A 142 6.36 1.37 17.01
CA SER A 142 7.01 0.10 16.67
C SER A 142 8.14 -0.23 17.63
N ASN A 143 8.96 0.74 18.04
CA ASN A 143 10.04 0.54 19.01
C ASN A 143 9.55 0.12 20.41
N ASN A 144 8.29 0.40 20.75
CA ASN A 144 7.68 -0.08 22.00
C ASN A 144 7.23 -1.55 21.90
N TYR A 145 7.10 -2.11 20.69
CA TYR A 145 6.93 -3.54 20.49
C TYR A 145 8.31 -4.20 20.46
N SER A 146 8.55 -5.15 21.36
CA SER A 146 9.85 -5.79 21.63
C SER A 146 10.40 -6.65 20.48
N ASP A 147 9.83 -6.59 19.29
CA ASP A 147 10.24 -7.44 18.18
C ASP A 147 11.52 -6.89 17.57
N SER A 148 12.51 -7.78 17.44
CA SER A 148 13.79 -7.51 16.80
C SER A 148 13.57 -6.70 15.53
N LEU A 149 14.14 -5.50 15.47
CA LEU A 149 14.16 -4.64 14.29
C LEU A 149 14.82 -5.42 13.14
N THR A 150 14.05 -6.25 12.44
CA THR A 150 14.42 -6.74 11.12
C THR A 150 14.50 -5.50 10.27
N GLU A 151 15.72 -5.12 9.90
CA GLU A 151 16.00 -4.00 9.02
C GLU A 151 15.03 -4.07 7.84
N VAL A 152 14.12 -3.09 7.76
CA VAL A 152 13.11 -3.05 6.70
C VAL A 152 13.88 -2.91 5.40
N LYS A 153 14.02 -4.02 4.68
CA LYS A 153 14.68 -4.01 3.38
C LYS A 153 13.88 -3.05 2.50
N THR A 154 14.51 -1.95 2.07
CA THR A 154 13.81 -0.91 1.28
C THR A 154 13.77 -1.25 -0.21
N HIS A 155 14.59 -2.19 -0.66
CA HIS A 155 14.74 -2.56 -2.07
C HIS A 155 14.98 -4.06 -2.24
N TYR A 156 14.46 -4.65 -3.31
CA TYR A 156 14.85 -6.00 -3.72
C TYR A 156 16.23 -6.00 -4.39
N THR A 157 16.95 -7.10 -4.28
CA THR A 157 18.07 -7.41 -5.19
C THR A 157 17.57 -8.32 -6.30
N VAL A 158 18.26 -8.35 -7.44
CA VAL A 158 17.87 -9.22 -8.57
C VAL A 158 17.81 -10.69 -8.14
N SER A 159 18.72 -11.10 -7.25
CA SER A 159 18.76 -12.45 -6.68
C SER A 159 17.58 -12.80 -5.78
N ASP A 160 16.82 -11.81 -5.28
CA ASP A 160 15.61 -12.07 -4.48
C ASP A 160 14.43 -12.49 -5.37
N ILE A 161 14.47 -12.18 -6.67
CA ILE A 161 13.35 -12.32 -7.60
C ILE A 161 13.42 -13.67 -8.31
N ILE A 162 13.48 -14.73 -7.51
CA ILE A 162 13.39 -16.12 -7.96
C ILE A 162 12.21 -16.82 -7.27
N PRO A 163 11.51 -17.75 -7.95
CA PRO A 163 10.28 -18.35 -7.42
C PRO A 163 10.39 -18.95 -6.03
N GLU A 164 11.48 -19.65 -5.75
CA GLU A 164 11.74 -20.31 -4.46
C GLU A 164 11.83 -19.30 -3.32
N LEU A 165 12.61 -18.23 -3.49
CA LEU A 165 12.74 -17.19 -2.48
C LEU A 165 11.47 -16.37 -2.30
N ILE A 166 10.70 -16.17 -3.38
CA ILE A 166 9.40 -15.49 -3.29
C ILE A 166 8.43 -16.28 -2.40
N LEU A 167 8.40 -17.62 -2.50
CA LEU A 167 7.52 -18.45 -1.67
C LEU A 167 8.02 -18.65 -0.24
N ASP A 168 9.33 -18.75 -0.06
CA ASP A 168 9.90 -19.15 1.24
C ASP A 168 10.24 -17.94 2.11
N LYS A 169 10.86 -16.91 1.51
CA LYS A 169 11.43 -15.78 2.26
C LYS A 169 10.63 -14.49 2.11
N PHE A 170 10.08 -14.23 0.94
CA PHE A 170 9.39 -12.98 0.63
C PHE A 170 7.87 -13.15 0.51
N LYS A 171 7.31 -14.26 1.03
CA LYS A 171 5.89 -14.58 0.89
C LYS A 171 4.99 -13.44 1.33
N ASP A 172 5.32 -12.80 2.45
CA ASP A 172 4.51 -11.71 3.03
C ASP A 172 4.56 -10.40 2.23
N LYS A 173 5.44 -10.32 1.22
CA LYS A 173 5.57 -9.20 0.28
C LYS A 173 4.70 -9.32 -0.96
N PHE A 174 4.10 -10.50 -1.13
CA PHE A 174 3.22 -10.83 -2.24
C PHE A 174 1.88 -11.31 -1.70
N VAL A 175 0.87 -11.24 -2.54
CA VAL A 175 -0.43 -11.83 -2.27
C VAL A 175 -0.55 -13.06 -3.16
N PHE A 176 -0.91 -14.20 -2.56
CA PHE A 176 -1.16 -15.47 -3.25
C PHE A 176 -2.61 -15.86 -2.99
N LEU A 177 -3.39 -16.06 -4.05
CA LEU A 177 -4.82 -16.34 -3.97
C LEU A 177 -5.21 -17.43 -4.96
N ARG A 178 -5.78 -18.52 -4.45
CA ARG A 178 -6.51 -19.49 -5.29
C ARG A 178 -7.84 -18.90 -5.77
N PRO A 179 -8.52 -19.55 -6.73
CA PRO A 179 -9.83 -19.11 -7.19
C PRO A 179 -10.81 -18.90 -6.03
N GLY A 180 -11.42 -17.71 -5.98
CA GLY A 180 -12.39 -17.33 -4.94
C GLY A 180 -11.79 -16.98 -3.58
N GLU A 181 -10.48 -17.11 -3.37
CA GLU A 181 -9.87 -16.77 -2.09
C GLU A 181 -9.84 -15.26 -1.84
N ILE A 182 -9.85 -14.92 -0.55
CA ILE A 182 -9.76 -13.57 -0.03
C ILE A 182 -8.57 -13.49 0.91
N TYR A 183 -7.76 -12.45 0.75
CA TYR A 183 -6.68 -12.10 1.67
C TYR A 183 -6.93 -10.69 2.21
N ILE A 184 -6.64 -10.48 3.49
CA ILE A 184 -6.95 -9.23 4.19
C ILE A 184 -5.70 -8.75 4.91
N ASP A 185 -5.37 -7.48 4.67
CA ASP A 185 -4.42 -6.73 5.48
C ASP A 185 -5.11 -5.66 6.30
N THR A 186 -4.54 -5.36 7.46
CA THR A 186 -5.03 -4.32 8.36
C THR A 186 -3.89 -3.41 8.78
N TYR A 187 -4.13 -2.10 8.70
CA TYR A 187 -3.17 -1.07 9.03
C TYR A 187 -3.72 -0.17 10.12
N ASN A 188 -2.96 0.01 11.19
CA ASN A 188 -3.32 0.89 12.29
C ASN A 188 -3.16 2.36 11.85
N LEU A 189 -4.24 3.13 11.91
CA LEU A 189 -4.30 4.54 11.52
C LEU A 189 -4.16 5.51 12.70
N VAL A 190 -3.68 5.07 13.87
CA VAL A 190 -3.61 5.93 15.06
C VAL A 190 -2.80 7.19 14.85
N GLY A 191 -1.74 7.14 14.02
CA GLY A 191 -0.98 8.33 13.64
C GLY A 191 -1.86 9.38 12.96
N PHE A 192 -2.71 8.97 12.02
CA PHE A 192 -3.66 9.88 11.37
C PHE A 192 -4.66 10.50 12.36
N LYS A 193 -5.12 9.72 13.34
CA LYS A 193 -6.01 10.24 14.41
C LYS A 193 -5.31 11.28 15.28
N LEU A 194 -4.03 11.08 15.61
CA LEU A 194 -3.26 12.03 16.41
C LEU A 194 -3.01 13.35 15.66
N LEU A 195 -2.65 13.24 14.38
CA LEU A 195 -2.37 14.40 13.52
C LEU A 195 -3.62 15.19 13.13
N LYS A 196 -4.80 14.55 13.14
CA LYS A 196 -6.10 15.10 12.71
C LYS A 196 -6.11 15.45 11.22
N GLY A 197 -7.29 15.76 10.69
CA GLY A 197 -7.46 16.19 9.30
C GLY A 197 -8.29 15.22 8.49
N CYS A 198 -8.40 15.50 7.18
CA CYS A 198 -9.23 14.72 6.28
C CYS A 198 -8.37 13.98 5.25
N PHE A 199 -8.45 12.65 5.27
CA PHE A 199 -7.58 11.76 4.50
C PHE A 199 -8.42 10.92 3.56
N THR A 200 -8.11 11.00 2.26
CA THR A 200 -8.69 10.12 1.24
C THR A 200 -7.68 9.06 0.86
N PHE A 201 -7.92 7.81 1.23
CA PHE A 201 -7.07 6.68 0.88
C PHE A 201 -7.36 6.20 -0.54
N TYR A 202 -6.29 5.95 -1.28
CA TYR A 202 -6.31 5.60 -2.69
C TYR A 202 -5.21 4.59 -3.01
N ILE A 203 -5.55 3.56 -3.78
CA ILE A 203 -4.58 2.66 -4.39
C ILE A 203 -4.60 2.90 -5.90
N SER A 204 -3.42 3.04 -6.52
CA SER A 204 -3.32 3.05 -7.97
C SER A 204 -3.81 1.72 -8.54
N PRO A 205 -4.84 1.70 -9.41
CA PRO A 205 -5.53 0.48 -9.81
C PRO A 205 -4.76 -0.32 -10.86
N TYR A 206 -3.44 -0.47 -10.71
CA TYR A 206 -2.59 -1.22 -11.63
C TYR A 206 -1.50 -2.00 -10.88
N LEU A 207 -1.41 -3.30 -11.13
CA LEU A 207 -0.37 -4.17 -10.58
C LEU A 207 0.74 -4.38 -11.63
N PRO A 208 2.00 -3.98 -11.34
CA PRO A 208 3.10 -4.10 -12.30
C PRO A 208 3.64 -5.54 -12.40
N THR A 209 4.27 -5.85 -13.54
CA THR A 209 5.02 -7.11 -13.76
C THR A 209 6.44 -7.07 -13.18
N TYR A 210 6.80 -6.05 -12.43
CA TYR A 210 8.17 -5.82 -11.98
C TYR A 210 8.19 -5.23 -10.57
N VAL A 211 9.35 -5.36 -9.94
CA VAL A 211 9.68 -4.63 -8.71
C VAL A 211 10.89 -3.73 -8.95
N TYR A 212 10.98 -2.67 -8.17
CA TYR A 212 12.17 -1.85 -8.11
C TYR A 212 13.27 -2.57 -7.33
N THR A 213 14.46 -2.60 -7.92
CA THR A 213 15.66 -3.15 -7.31
C THR A 213 16.59 -2.05 -6.85
N THR A 214 17.64 -2.43 -6.11
CA THR A 214 18.64 -1.50 -5.59
C THR A 214 19.08 -0.48 -6.65
N PRO A 215 19.03 0.82 -6.34
CA PRO A 215 19.43 1.87 -7.26
C PRO A 215 20.89 1.72 -7.68
N ILE A 216 21.17 2.03 -8.95
CA ILE A 216 22.55 2.07 -9.47
C ILE A 216 22.97 3.50 -9.75
N TRP A 217 24.21 3.85 -9.43
CA TRP A 217 24.75 5.16 -9.77
C TRP A 217 25.03 5.25 -11.27
N ASP A 218 24.31 6.11 -11.99
CA ASP A 218 24.62 6.44 -13.38
C ASP A 218 25.64 7.58 -13.41
N LYS A 219 26.86 7.24 -13.83
CA LYS A 219 27.98 8.19 -13.96
C LYS A 219 27.71 9.27 -15.02
N ASN A 220 26.94 8.99 -16.06
CA ASN A 220 26.67 9.94 -17.13
C ASN A 220 25.66 11.00 -16.70
N GLN A 221 24.66 10.60 -15.91
CA GLN A 221 23.62 11.51 -15.41
C GLN A 221 23.92 12.06 -14.01
N SER A 222 25.02 11.61 -13.37
CA SER A 222 25.41 11.96 -12.00
C SER A 222 24.25 11.82 -11.00
N LYS A 223 23.46 10.74 -11.13
CA LYS A 223 22.32 10.44 -10.25
C LYS A 223 22.12 8.94 -10.10
N TYR A 224 21.46 8.55 -9.01
CA TYR A 224 20.98 7.18 -8.85
C TYR A 224 19.79 6.92 -9.78
N ILE A 225 19.81 5.80 -10.47
CA ILE A 225 18.72 5.34 -11.34
C ILE A 225 18.11 4.10 -10.73
N MET A 226 16.77 4.12 -10.65
CA MET A 226 16.00 2.97 -10.24
C MET A 226 16.09 1.87 -11.29
N THR A 227 16.48 0.68 -10.87
CA THR A 227 16.47 -0.50 -11.73
C THR A 227 15.19 -1.30 -11.50
N LYS A 228 14.71 -2.00 -12.52
CA LYS A 228 13.50 -2.83 -12.46
C LYS A 228 13.89 -4.27 -12.72
N SER A 229 13.38 -5.19 -11.90
CA SER A 229 13.47 -6.63 -12.16
C SER A 229 12.09 -7.18 -12.46
N VAL A 230 11.98 -7.95 -13.54
CA VAL A 230 10.72 -8.57 -13.95
C VAL A 230 10.40 -9.71 -12.99
N LEU A 231 9.18 -9.74 -12.50
CA LEU A 231 8.67 -10.83 -11.67
C LEU A 231 8.55 -12.11 -12.52
N PRO A 232 8.79 -13.30 -11.93
CA PRO A 232 8.57 -14.56 -12.64
C PRO A 232 7.14 -14.64 -13.18
N LYS A 233 6.87 -15.46 -14.20
CA LYS A 233 5.48 -15.65 -14.67
C LYS A 233 4.71 -16.66 -13.80
N LEU A 234 5.44 -17.52 -13.11
CA LEU A 234 4.92 -18.62 -12.32
C LEU A 234 5.76 -18.75 -11.05
N VAL A 235 5.08 -18.91 -9.93
CA VAL A 235 5.67 -19.15 -8.61
C VAL A 235 4.86 -20.24 -7.93
N GLY A 236 5.43 -21.45 -7.84
CA GLY A 236 4.68 -22.64 -7.43
C GLY A 236 3.52 -22.91 -8.39
N GLU A 237 2.30 -23.01 -7.85
CA GLU A 237 1.06 -23.14 -8.64
C GLU A 237 0.47 -21.79 -9.10
N TYR A 238 1.00 -20.67 -8.62
CA TYR A 238 0.43 -19.35 -8.83
C TYR A 238 1.01 -18.66 -10.05
N LYS A 239 0.13 -18.14 -10.90
CA LYS A 239 0.45 -17.35 -12.08
C LYS A 239 0.53 -15.87 -11.72
N LEU A 240 1.51 -15.16 -12.28
CA LEU A 240 1.64 -13.72 -12.05
C LEU A 240 0.43 -12.99 -12.65
N TYR A 241 -0.27 -12.24 -11.81
CA TYR A 241 -1.25 -11.28 -12.26
C TYR A 241 -0.61 -9.90 -12.45
N SER A 242 -0.89 -9.28 -13.60
CA SER A 242 -0.56 -7.88 -13.86
C SER A 242 -1.63 -7.27 -14.75
N GLY A 243 -1.97 -6.01 -14.47
CA GLY A 243 -3.04 -5.31 -15.15
C GLY A 243 -3.81 -4.43 -14.19
N TYR A 244 -4.90 -3.88 -14.72
CA TYR A 244 -5.81 -3.05 -13.94
C TYR A 244 -6.68 -3.92 -13.04
N PHE A 245 -6.91 -3.46 -11.81
CA PHE A 245 -7.82 -4.08 -10.83
C PHE A 245 -8.89 -3.10 -10.37
N ASN A 246 -10.01 -3.62 -9.86
CA ASN A 246 -11.07 -2.80 -9.29
C ASN A 246 -10.65 -2.34 -7.89
N SER A 247 -10.74 -1.03 -7.63
CA SER A 247 -10.51 -0.44 -6.30
C SER A 247 -11.46 0.70 -6.04
N ASN A 248 -11.83 0.89 -4.77
CA ASN A 248 -12.52 2.08 -4.28
C ASN A 248 -11.54 3.08 -3.67
N LYS A 249 -12.08 4.26 -3.33
CA LYS A 249 -11.45 5.25 -2.44
C LYS A 249 -12.28 5.34 -1.17
N ILE A 250 -11.64 5.65 -0.06
CA ILE A 250 -12.34 5.91 1.21
C ILE A 250 -11.78 7.16 1.86
N SER A 251 -12.66 8.03 2.33
CA SER A 251 -12.29 9.27 3.01
C SER A 251 -12.68 9.20 4.47
N ILE A 252 -11.85 9.79 5.33
CA ILE A 252 -12.11 9.91 6.75
C ILE A 252 -11.61 11.24 7.29
N THR A 253 -12.35 11.79 8.25
CA THR A 253 -11.96 12.98 9.01
C THR A 253 -11.73 12.61 10.47
N PHE A 254 -10.58 13.02 11.01
CA PHE A 254 -10.18 12.86 12.42
C PHE A 254 -10.11 14.20 13.13
#